data_AF-A0A6I6E0R3-F1
#
_entry.id   AF-A0A6I6E0R3-F1
#
_cell.length_a   1.000
_cell.length_b   1.000
_cell.length_c   1.000
_cell.angle_alpha   90.00
_cell.angle_beta   90.00
_cell.angle_gamma   90.00
#
_symmetry.space_group_name_H-M   'P 1'
#
loop_
_entity.id
_entity.type
_entity.pdbx_description
1 polymer ?
#
loop_
_entity_poly.entity_id
_entity_poly.type
_entity_poly.pdbx_seq_one_letter_code
_entity_poly.pdbx_strand_id
1 'polypeptide(L)' 'MKNKSSMSDRVIALHQPQRLIRINAMLELLDCSRTTLYRWVKSGYFPKPLMRSGKTLGWPASLYENWLAQNDK' A
#
# COMPACT_ATOMS: atom_id res chain seq x y z
N MET A 1 -0.73 9.62 -38.64
CA MET A 1 -1.25 8.24 -38.75
C MET A 1 -0.89 7.44 -37.51
N LYS A 2 -1.90 7.10 -36.70
CA LYS A 2 -2.02 5.92 -35.81
C LYS A 2 -0.77 5.45 -35.06
N ASN A 3 -0.47 6.08 -33.91
CA ASN A 3 0.29 5.40 -32.84
C ASN A 3 -0.58 4.26 -32.31
N LYS A 4 -0.37 3.04 -32.83
CA LYS A 4 -0.97 1.82 -32.28
C LYS A 4 -0.33 1.57 -30.93
N SER A 5 -1.03 1.91 -29.85
CA SER A 5 -0.77 1.31 -28.55
C SER A 5 -0.75 -0.21 -28.74
N SER A 6 0.40 -0.82 -28.53
CA SER A 6 0.56 -2.26 -28.66
C SER A 6 -0.26 -2.94 -27.56
N MET A 7 -1.04 -3.96 -27.91
CA MET A 7 -1.82 -4.73 -26.92
C MET A 7 -0.91 -5.40 -25.87
N SER A 8 0.39 -5.56 -26.16
CA SER A 8 1.39 -6.07 -25.21
C SER A 8 1.54 -5.22 -23.96
N ASP A 9 1.50 -3.89 -24.08
CA ASP A 9 1.71 -3.00 -22.93
C ASP A 9 0.54 -3.05 -21.95
N ARG A 10 -0.67 -3.28 -22.47
CA ARG A 10 -1.89 -3.44 -21.66
C ARG A 10 -1.98 -4.81 -20.98
N VAL A 11 -1.35 -5.84 -21.53
CA VAL A 11 -1.39 -7.21 -20.99
C VAL A 11 -0.42 -7.39 -19.81
N ILE A 12 0.72 -6.69 -19.80
CA ILE A 12 1.71 -6.79 -18.71
C ILE A 12 1.19 -6.22 -17.38
N ALA A 13 0.33 -5.20 -17.42
CA ALA A 13 -0.21 -4.54 -16.23
C ALA A 13 -1.12 -5.43 -15.36
N LEU A 14 -1.64 -6.54 -15.89
CA LEU A 14 -2.61 -7.41 -15.20
C LEU A 14 -1.97 -8.50 -14.33
N HIS A 15 -0.65 -8.73 -14.41
CA HIS A 15 -0.02 -9.95 -13.87
C HIS A 15 1.04 -9.74 -12.79
N GLN A 16 1.31 -8.50 -12.36
CA GLN A 16 2.22 -8.29 -11.25
C GLN A 16 1.48 -8.44 -9.92
N PRO A 17 1.85 -9.40 -9.06
CA PRO A 17 1.25 -9.50 -7.74
C PRO A 17 1.55 -8.21 -6.97
N GLN A 18 0.50 -7.55 -6.46
CA GLN A 18 0.67 -6.33 -5.67
C GLN A 18 1.61 -6.62 -4.49
N ARG A 19 2.72 -5.87 -4.42
CA ARG A 19 3.67 -6.01 -3.32
C ARG A 19 3.01 -5.58 -2.02
N LEU A 20 2.96 -6.50 -1.07
CA LEU A 20 2.34 -6.27 0.23
C LEU A 20 3.41 -6.04 1.30
N ILE A 21 3.32 -4.91 2.00
CA ILE A 21 4.13 -4.55 3.15
C ILE A 21 3.49 -5.15 4.40
N ARG A 22 4.17 -6.10 5.03
CA ARG A 22 3.72 -6.70 6.30
C ARG A 22 3.92 -5.72 7.46
N ILE A 23 3.22 -5.97 8.56
CA ILE A 23 3.23 -5.08 9.72
C ILE A 23 4.64 -4.75 10.22
N ASN A 24 5.55 -5.72 10.37
CA ASN A 24 6.90 -5.43 10.88
C ASN A 24 7.68 -4.48 9.96
N ALA A 25 7.63 -4.72 8.64
CA ALA A 25 8.24 -3.81 7.66
C ALA A 25 7.58 -2.42 7.66
N MET A 26 6.26 -2.34 7.87
CA MET A 26 5.57 -1.05 7.98
C MET A 26 6.01 -0.27 9.23
N LEU A 27 6.28 -0.95 10.34
CA LEU A 27 6.78 -0.32 11.57
C LEU A 27 8.19 0.24 11.36
N GLU A 28 9.05 -0.49 10.64
CA GLU A 28 10.38 -0.01 10.26
C GLU A 28 10.30 1.20 9.32
N LEU A 29 9.40 1.17 8.32
CA LEU A 29 9.22 2.28 7.37
C LEU A 29 8.67 3.56 8.01
N LEU A 30 7.83 3.43 9.03
CA LEU A 30 7.21 4.55 9.74
C LEU A 30 7.97 4.98 10.99
N ASP A 31 9.03 4.25 11.36
CA ASP A 31 9.77 4.38 12.62
C ASP A 31 8.85 4.55 13.84
N CYS A 32 7.88 3.64 13.98
CA CYS A 32 6.88 3.76 15.04
C CYS A 32 6.50 2.41 15.67
N SER A 33 5.96 2.48 16.90
CA SER A 33 5.48 1.29 17.59
C SER A 33 4.19 0.75 16.97
N ARG A 34 3.94 -0.55 17.15
CA ARG A 34 2.67 -1.20 16.74
C ARG A 34 1.44 -0.50 17.31
N THR A 35 1.51 -0.07 18.56
CA THR A 35 0.41 0.64 19.23
C THR A 35 0.16 2.00 18.58
N THR A 36 1.22 2.72 18.21
CA THR A 36 1.12 3.99 17.48
C THR A 36 0.45 3.77 16.13
N LEU A 37 0.91 2.79 15.35
CA LEU A 37 0.33 2.46 14.04
C LEU A 37 -1.16 2.10 14.17
N TYR A 38 -1.54 1.26 15.13
CA TYR A 38 -2.96 0.93 15.35
C TYR A 38 -3.80 2.13 15.77
N ARG A 39 -3.26 3.02 16.61
CA ARG A 39 -3.96 4.27 16.97
C ARG A 39 -4.19 5.14 15.74
N TRP A 40 -3.18 5.30 14.88
CA TRP A 40 -3.30 6.06 13.63
C TRP A 40 -4.31 5.45 12.65
N VAL A 41 -4.31 4.13 12.51
CA VAL A 41 -5.30 3.42 11.68
C VAL A 41 -6.72 3.60 12.24
N LYS A 42 -6.87 3.54 13.57
CA LYS A 42 -8.17 3.72 14.25
C LYS A 42 -8.66 5.17 14.15
N SER A 43 -7.75 6.15 14.25
CA SER A 43 -8.08 7.58 14.15
C SER A 43 -8.27 8.04 12.71
N GLY A 44 -7.94 7.22 11.71
CA GLY A 44 -8.00 7.57 10.29
C GLY A 44 -6.82 8.39 9.78
N TYR A 45 -5.77 8.57 10.59
CA TYR A 45 -4.55 9.27 10.19
C TYR A 45 -3.70 8.44 9.21
N PHE A 46 -3.68 7.12 9.39
CA PHE A 46 -2.98 6.18 8.51
C PHE A 46 -3.99 5.24 7.83
N PRO A 47 -3.80 4.86 6.56
CA PRO A 47 -4.73 4.00 5.85
C PRO A 47 -4.89 2.62 6.50
N LYS A 48 -6.08 2.04 6.36
CA LYS A 48 -6.40 0.71 6.91
C LYS A 48 -5.66 -0.40 6.15
N PRO A 49 -5.17 -1.44 6.85
CA PRO A 49 -4.56 -2.59 6.19
C PRO A 49 -5.60 -3.43 5.44
N LEU A 50 -5.10 -4.27 4.53
CA LEU A 50 -5.83 -5.43 4.07
C LEU A 50 -5.91 -6.47 5.21
N MET A 51 -7.11 -6.94 5.47
CA MET A 51 -7.41 -7.93 6.50
C MET A 51 -8.09 -9.14 5.89
N ARG A 52 -7.77 -10.34 6.39
CA ARG A 52 -8.46 -11.59 6.05
C ARG A 52 -8.73 -12.37 7.32
N SER A 53 -9.99 -12.74 7.54
CA SER A 53 -10.42 -13.50 8.72
C SER A 53 -9.95 -12.88 10.05
N GLY A 54 -10.05 -11.55 10.17
CA GLY A 54 -9.65 -10.81 11.37
C GLY A 54 -8.13 -10.61 11.56
N LYS A 55 -7.29 -11.17 10.68
CA LYS A 55 -5.84 -10.98 10.73
C LYS A 55 -5.39 -9.94 9.70
N THR A 56 -4.47 -9.08 10.11
CA THR A 56 -3.79 -8.13 9.21
C THR A 56 -2.87 -8.90 8.26
N LEU A 57 -3.14 -8.79 6.96
CA LEU A 57 -2.27 -9.28 5.90
C LEU A 57 -1.11 -8.29 5.65
N GLY A 58 -1.43 -7.00 5.62
CA GLY A 58 -0.47 -5.92 5.37
C GLY A 58 -1.10 -4.77 4.58
N TRP A 59 -0.27 -3.92 4.01
CA TRP A 59 -0.66 -2.79 3.17
C TRP A 59 -0.08 -2.95 1.77
N PRO A 60 -0.84 -2.69 0.70
CA PRO A 60 -0.26 -2.56 -0.64
C PRO A 60 0.83 -1.48 -0.61
N ALA A 61 1.95 -1.70 -1.30
CA ALA A 61 3.02 -0.70 -1.38
C ALA A 61 2.51 0.64 -1.92
N SER A 62 1.63 0.60 -2.93
CA SER A 62 0.98 1.78 -3.49
C SER A 62 0.16 2.57 -2.47
N LEU A 63 -0.42 1.92 -1.46
CA LEU A 63 -1.19 2.59 -0.41
C LEU A 63 -0.28 3.43 0.50
N TYR A 64 0.93 2.92 0.78
CA TYR A 64 1.94 3.66 1.54
C TYR A 64 2.50 4.83 0.73
N GLU A 65 2.84 4.62 -0.53
CA GLU A 65 3.33 5.67 -1.44
C GLU A 65 2.30 6.80 -1.59
N ASN A 66 1.02 6.45 -1.77
CA ASN A 66 -0.06 7.44 -1.84
C ASN A 66 -0.22 8.21 -0.53
N TRP A 67 -0.03 7.56 0.62
CA TRP A 67 -0.10 8.23 1.92
C TRP A 67 1.08 9.21 2.09
N LEU A 68 2.30 8.82 1.71
CA LEU A 68 3.46 9.72 1.72
C LEU A 68 3.18 10.96 0.86
N ALA A 69 2.71 10.77 -0.38
CA ALA A 69 2.41 11.89 -1.28
C ALA A 69 1.34 12.87 -0.76
N GLN A 70 0.46 12.43 0.14
CA GLN A 70 -0.55 13.27 0.78
C GLN A 70 -0.02 14.02 2.01
N ASN A 71 1.00 13.50 2.68
CA ASN A 71 1.52 14.03 3.95
C ASN A 71 2.88 14.74 3.82
N ASP A 72 3.57 14.61 2.68
CA ASP A 72 4.87 15.26 2.38
C ASP A 72 4.71 16.72 1.89
N LYS A 73 3.74 17.46 2.45
CA LYS A 73 3.47 18.88 2.13
C LYS A 73 3.74 19.80 3.32
#